data_AF-A0A965UUW4-F1
#
_entry.id   AF-A0A965UUW4-F1
#
_cell.length_a   1.000
_cell.length_b   1.000
_cell.length_c   1.000
_cell.angle_alpha   90.00
_cell.angle_beta   90.00
_cell.angle_gamma   90.00
#
_symmetry.space_group_name_H-M   'P 1'
#
loop_
_entity.id
_entity.type
_entity.pdbx_description
1 polymer ?
#
loop_
_entity_poly.entity_id
_entity_poly.type
_entity_poly.pdbx_seq_one_letter_code
_entity_poly.pdbx_strand_id
1 'polypeptide(L)' 'MASLDNIYDMLQNLDDSGIEYLLITIQKGKKTGKADVFFSLKDKASMKILSTGLNEFNKEIDKINQKDEDDE' A
#
# COMPACT_ATOMS: atom_id res chain seq x y z
N MET A 1 -2.99 -20.33 5.97
CA MET A 1 -1.85 -19.57 5.43
C MET A 1 -1.63 -20.01 3.98
N ALA A 2 -2.44 -19.49 3.07
CA ALA A 2 -2.42 -19.84 1.63
C ALA A 2 -2.62 -18.59 0.74
N SER A 3 -2.64 -17.38 1.33
CA SER A 3 -3.04 -16.16 0.63
C SER A 3 -1.87 -15.26 0.23
N LEU A 4 -0.68 -15.46 0.82
CA LEU A 4 0.49 -14.67 0.50
C LEU A 4 1.28 -15.25 -0.67
N ASP A 5 1.35 -16.57 -0.83
CA ASP A 5 2.04 -17.21 -1.96
C ASP A 5 1.45 -16.76 -3.30
N ASN A 6 0.12 -16.72 -3.42
CA ASN A 6 -0.54 -16.20 -4.64
C ASN A 6 -0.19 -14.73 -4.93
N ILE A 7 0.07 -13.92 -3.89
CA ILE A 7 0.51 -12.53 -4.06
C ILE A 7 1.93 -12.53 -4.59
N TYR A 8 2.84 -13.32 -3.99
CA TYR A 8 4.22 -13.41 -4.47
C TYR A 8 4.32 -13.93 -5.90
N ASP A 9 3.54 -14.96 -6.26
CA ASP A 9 3.47 -15.47 -7.63
C ASP A 9 2.97 -14.39 -8.60
N MET A 10 1.98 -13.58 -8.20
CA MET A 10 1.49 -12.47 -9.02
C MET A 10 2.56 -11.38 -9.17
N LEU A 11 3.22 -11.00 -8.09
CA LEU A 11 4.29 -9.99 -8.10
C LEU A 11 5.45 -10.44 -9.01
N GLN A 12 5.83 -11.71 -8.92
CA GLN A 12 6.87 -12.28 -9.76
C GLN A 12 6.49 -12.24 -11.25
N ASN A 13 5.25 -12.59 -11.60
CA ASN A 13 4.77 -12.47 -12.99
C ASN A 13 4.76 -11.02 -13.50
N LEU A 14 4.45 -10.04 -12.64
CA LEU A 14 4.49 -8.62 -12.99
C LEU A 14 5.94 -8.15 -13.23
N ASP A 15 6.87 -8.57 -12.38
CA ASP A 15 8.29 -8.28 -12.54
C ASP A 15 8.87 -8.92 -13.83
N ASP A 16 8.54 -10.18 -14.10
CA ASP A 16 8.94 -10.91 -15.32
C ASP A 16 8.37 -10.25 -16.59
N SER A 17 7.15 -9.71 -16.50
CA SER A 17 6.51 -8.96 -17.60
C SER A 17 7.02 -7.52 -17.72
N GLY A 18 7.89 -7.09 -16.81
CA GLY A 18 8.47 -5.77 -16.77
C GLY A 18 7.49 -4.64 -16.40
N ILE A 19 6.31 -4.98 -15.86
CA ILE A 19 5.24 -4.05 -15.51
C ILE A 19 5.56 -3.35 -14.19
N GLU A 20 5.40 -2.03 -14.16
CA GLU A 20 5.52 -1.27 -12.92
C GLU A 20 4.26 -1.43 -12.05
N TYR A 21 4.43 -1.60 -10.74
CA TYR A 21 3.31 -1.82 -9.83
C TYR A 21 3.53 -1.20 -8.44
N LEU A 22 2.40 -0.96 -7.76
CA LEU A 22 2.30 -0.68 -6.33
C LEU A 22 1.17 -1.56 -5.79
N LEU A 23 1.47 -2.42 -4.82
CA LEU A 23 0.50 -3.26 -4.13
C LEU A 23 0.58 -2.96 -2.63
N ILE A 24 -0.56 -2.59 -2.06
CA ILE A 24 -0.71 -2.40 -0.61
C ILE A 24 -1.66 -3.47 -0.12
N THR A 25 -1.22 -4.26 0.85
CA THR A 25 -2.04 -5.28 1.47
C THR A 25 -2.30 -4.91 2.92
N ILE A 26 -3.55 -5.01 3.35
CA ILE A 26 -3.96 -4.70 4.72
C ILE A 26 -4.60 -5.96 5.31
N GLN A 27 -3.97 -6.51 6.33
CA GLN A 27 -4.49 -7.65 7.09
C GLN A 27 -4.99 -7.15 8.44
N LYS A 28 -6.30 -7.16 8.62
CA LYS A 28 -6.93 -6.85 9.91
C LYS A 28 -7.06 -8.14 10.74
N GLY A 29 -6.19 -8.33 11.72
CA GLY A 29 -6.32 -9.37 12.73
C GLY A 29 -7.16 -8.93 13.93
N LYS A 30 -7.59 -9.89 14.77
CA LYS A 30 -8.39 -9.60 15.98
C LYS A 30 -7.68 -8.73 17.02
N LYS A 31 -6.35 -8.72 17.04
CA LYS A 31 -5.53 -7.97 18.01
C LYS A 31 -4.45 -7.09 17.37
N THR A 32 -4.12 -7.32 16.10
CA THR A 32 -3.05 -6.63 15.38
C THR A 32 -3.45 -6.45 13.93
N GLY A 33 -3.35 -5.21 13.43
CA GLY A 33 -3.35 -4.93 12.00
C GLY A 33 -1.94 -5.06 11.45
N LYS A 34 -1.79 -5.61 10.25
CA LYS A 34 -0.53 -5.63 9.49
C LYS A 34 -0.77 -4.97 8.14
N ALA A 35 0.16 -4.13 7.70
CA ALA A 35 0.19 -3.62 6.33
C ALA A 35 1.52 -3.99 5.69
N ASP A 36 1.49 -4.58 4.50
CA ASP A 36 2.68 -4.85 3.69
C ASP A 36 2.56 -4.09 2.36
N VAL A 37 3.65 -3.44 1.94
CA VAL A 37 3.73 -2.64 0.72
C VAL A 37 4.78 -3.25 -0.21
N PHE A 38 4.39 -3.54 -1.44
CA PHE A 38 5.25 -4.05 -2.51
C PHE A 38 5.23 -3.06 -3.67
N PHE A 39 6.38 -2.75 -4.24
CA PHE A 39 6.46 -1.82 -5.36
C PHE A 39 7.60 -2.20 -6.31
N SER A 40 7.38 -1.97 -7.60
CA SER A 40 8.39 -2.05 -8.66
C SER A 40 8.18 -0.82 -9.54
N LEU A 41 8.97 0.23 -9.30
CA LEU A 41 8.88 1.51 -9.99
C LEU A 41 10.28 1.81 -10.55
N LYS A 42 10.39 1.83 -11.87
CA LYS A 42 11.63 1.90 -12.63
C LYS A 42 11.98 3.34 -13.01
N ASP A 43 11.00 4.23 -13.03
CA ASP A 43 11.19 5.61 -13.47
C ASP A 43 10.83 6.67 -12.40
N LYS A 44 11.37 7.89 -12.61
CA LYS A 44 11.17 9.02 -11.69
C LYS A 44 9.73 9.54 -11.69
N ALA A 45 9.00 9.41 -12.80
CA ALA A 45 7.60 9.81 -12.88
C ALA A 45 6.71 8.91 -12.01
N SER A 46 6.90 7.60 -12.07
CA SER A 46 6.24 6.59 -11.25
C SER A 46 6.51 6.78 -9.76
N MET A 47 7.75 7.10 -9.38
CA MET A 47 8.08 7.48 -7.99
C MET A 47 7.36 8.77 -7.54
N LYS A 48 7.19 9.74 -8.43
CA LYS A 48 6.47 10.99 -8.12
C LYS A 48 4.97 10.76 -7.95
N ILE A 49 4.38 9.86 -8.74
CA ILE A 49 2.99 9.43 -8.60
C ILE A 49 2.79 8.73 -7.25
N LEU A 50 3.69 7.81 -6.87
CA LEU A 50 3.68 7.16 -5.54
C LEU A 50 3.73 8.20 -4.41
N SER A 51 4.70 9.12 -4.46
CA SER A 51 4.86 10.16 -3.43
C SER A 51 3.62 11.04 -3.30
N THR A 52 2.95 11.34 -4.41
CA THR A 52 1.71 12.13 -4.40
C THR A 52 0.58 11.33 -3.75
N GLY A 53 0.40 10.06 -4.14
CA GLY A 53 -0.62 9.18 -3.57
C GLY A 53 -0.44 8.95 -2.06
N LEU A 54 0.80 8.75 -1.60
CA LEU A 54 1.11 8.60 -0.17
C LEU A 54 0.83 9.88 0.61
N ASN A 55 1.12 11.06 0.03
CA ASN A 55 0.85 12.33 0.68
C ASN A 55 -0.66 12.57 0.84
N GLU A 56 -1.45 12.23 -0.18
CA GLU A 56 -2.92 12.28 -0.08
C GLU A 56 -3.45 11.27 0.94
N PHE A 57 -2.90 10.06 0.97
CA PHE A 57 -3.26 9.05 1.97
C PHE A 57 -2.97 9.52 3.41
N ASN A 58 -1.82 10.15 3.65
CA ASN A 58 -1.49 10.72 4.96
C ASN A 58 -2.48 11.81 5.37
N LYS A 59 -2.85 12.72 4.46
CA LYS A 59 -3.85 13.75 4.75
C LYS A 59 -5.20 13.16 5.14
N GLU A 60 -5.62 12.07 4.50
CA GLU A 60 -6.88 11.41 4.85
C GLU A 60 -6.80 10.70 6.20
N ILE A 61 -5.67 10.08 6.55
CA ILE A 61 -5.44 9.53 7.89
C ILE A 61 -5.49 10.64 8.94
N ASP A 62 -4.81 11.76 8.70
CA ASP A 62 -4.77 12.88 9.66
C ASP A 62 -6.17 13.45 9.91
N LYS A 63 -7.03 13.52 8.88
CA LYS A 63 -8.43 13.94 9.04
C LYS A 63 -9.26 12.96 9.87
N ILE A 64 -9.02 11.66 9.74
CA ILE A 64 -9.72 10.64 10.54
C ILE A 64 -9.32 10.81 12.01
N ASN A 65 -8.01 10.93 12.28
CA ASN A 65 -7.52 11.09 13.65
C ASN A 65 -7.97 12.41 14.30
N GLN A 66 -8.06 13.51 13.54
CA GLN A 66 -8.57 14.79 14.05
C GLN A 66 -10.07 14.75 14.36
N LYS A 67 -10.87 13.98 13.59
CA LYS A 67 -12.29 13.80 13.89
C LYS A 67 -12.54 13.05 15.19
N ASP A 68 -11.70 12.07 15.50
CA ASP A 68 -11.81 11.32 16.75
C ASP A 68 -11.43 12.18 17.98
N GLU A 69 -10.67 13.27 17.81
CA GLU A 69 -10.33 14.23 18.89
C GLU A 69 -11.38 15.33 19.11
N ASP A 70 -12.19 15.67 18.10
CA ASP A 70 -13.24 16.70 18.19
C ASP A 70 -14.60 16.15 18.70
N ASP A 71 -14.78 14.82 18.71
CA ASP A 71 -15.98 14.11 19.18
C ASP A 71 -15.88 13.60 20.65
N GLU A 72 -14.80 13.92 21.39
CA GLU A 72 -14.65 13.75 22.87
C GLU A 72 -14.87 15.07 23.65
#